data_AF-A0A5J6SMI4-F1
#
_entry.id   AF-A0A5J6SMI4-F1
#
_cell.length_a   1.000
_cell.length_b   1.000
_cell.length_c   1.000
_cell.angle_alpha   90.00
_cell.angle_beta   90.00
_cell.angle_gamma   90.00
#
_symmetry.space_group_name_H-M   'P 1'
#
loop_
_entity.id
_entity.type
_entity.pdbx_description
1 polymer ?
#
loop_
_entity_poly.entity_id
_entity_poly.type
_entity_poly.pdbx_seq_one_letter_code
_entity_poly.pdbx_strand_id
1 'polypeptide(L)' 'MLLGTILLWIVGLLILYVVIFAAVKDGIDKSEVGQLIKMKYGVRDEIITVSDDEIEKELEDEFKK' A
#
# COMPACT_ATOMS: atom_id res chain seq x y z
N MET A 1 38.29 -19.28 -5.55
CA MET A 1 37.73 -19.68 -4.24
C MET A 1 36.98 -18.52 -3.57
N LEU A 2 37.62 -17.37 -3.30
CA LEU A 2 36.98 -16.20 -2.66
C LEU A 2 35.76 -15.61 -3.40
N LEU A 3 35.81 -15.49 -4.73
CA LEU A 3 34.70 -14.94 -5.53
C LEU A 3 33.41 -15.77 -5.42
N GLY A 4 33.53 -17.10 -5.36
CA GLY A 4 32.39 -17.99 -5.20
C GLY A 4 31.74 -17.87 -3.83
N THR A 5 32.55 -17.76 -2.77
CA THR A 5 32.05 -17.52 -1.41
C THR A 5 31.37 -16.15 -1.28
N ILE A 6 31.95 -15.12 -1.89
CA ILE A 6 31.34 -13.76 -1.91
C ILE A 6 29.99 -13.79 -2.62
N LEU A 7 29.89 -14.48 -3.77
CA LEU A 7 28.63 -14.63 -4.50
C LEU A 7 27.56 -15.34 -3.66
N LEU A 8 27.94 -16.41 -2.96
CA LEU A 8 27.04 -17.17 -2.10
C LEU A 8 26.53 -16.31 -0.92
N TRP A 9 27.41 -15.49 -0.33
CA TRP A 9 27.04 -14.51 0.70
C TRP A 9 26.04 -13.48 0.21
N ILE A 10 26.26 -12.91 -0.99
CA ILE A 10 25.35 -11.93 -1.58
C ILE A 10 23.97 -12.55 -1.82
N VAL A 11 23.93 -13.77 -2.36
CA VAL A 11 22.67 -14.51 -2.57
C VAL A 11 21.95 -14.77 -1.26
N GLY A 12 22.67 -15.19 -0.20
CA GLY A 12 22.09 -15.39 1.12
C GLY A 12 21.50 -14.11 1.71
N LEU A 13 22.20 -12.99 1.58
CA LEU A 13 21.71 -11.68 2.03
C LEU A 13 20.48 -11.23 1.23
N LEU A 14 20.44 -11.48 -0.08
CA LEU A 14 19.27 -11.18 -0.90
C LEU A 14 18.04 -11.99 -0.46
N ILE A 15 18.19 -13.29 -0.23
CA ILE A 15 17.10 -14.14 0.25
C ILE A 15 16.61 -13.65 1.61
N LEU A 16 17.54 -13.36 2.54
CA LEU A 16 17.20 -12.86 3.86
C LEU A 16 16.45 -11.53 3.80
N TYR A 17 16.90 -10.60 2.95
CA TYR A 17 16.21 -9.34 2.71
C TYR A 17 14.79 -9.56 2.21
N VAL A 18 14.59 -10.45 1.22
CA VAL A 18 13.26 -10.75 0.68
C VAL A 18 12.36 -11.36 1.75
N VAL A 19 12.87 -12.26 2.60
CA VAL A 19 12.08 -12.86 3.70
C VAL A 19 11.65 -11.80 4.71
N ILE A 20 12.58 -10.94 5.16
CA ILE A 20 12.26 -9.87 6.09
C ILE A 20 11.29 -8.88 5.44
N PHE A 21 11.53 -8.48 4.19
CA PHE A 21 10.66 -7.56 3.46
C PHE A 21 9.26 -8.16 3.27
N ALA A 22 9.14 -9.42 2.88
CA ALA A 22 7.85 -10.09 2.75
C ALA A 22 7.15 -10.21 4.11
N ALA A 23 7.85 -10.68 5.14
CA ALA A 23 7.28 -10.83 6.48
C ALA A 23 6.87 -9.49 7.10
N VAL A 24 7.67 -8.43 6.91
CA VAL A 24 7.40 -7.10 7.46
C VAL A 24 6.38 -6.35 6.62
N LYS A 25 6.50 -6.34 5.28
CA LYS A 25 5.57 -5.62 4.40
C LYS A 25 4.21 -6.31 4.35
N ASP A 26 4.17 -7.62 4.12
CA ASP A 26 2.90 -8.38 4.14
C ASP A 26 2.34 -8.46 5.56
N GLY A 27 3.23 -8.52 6.57
CA GLY A 27 2.85 -8.43 7.98
C GLY A 27 2.22 -7.08 8.34
N ILE A 28 2.81 -5.96 7.92
CA ILE A 28 2.25 -4.61 8.15
C ILE A 28 0.97 -4.43 7.35
N ASP A 29 0.93 -4.78 6.06
CA ASP A 29 -0.26 -4.60 5.22
C ASP A 29 -1.48 -5.40 5.72
N LYS A 30 -1.26 -6.56 6.34
CA LYS A 30 -2.34 -7.39 6.92
C LYS A 30 -2.56 -7.18 8.42
N SER A 31 -1.62 -6.56 9.12
CA SER A 31 -1.69 -6.29 10.56
C SER A 31 -2.74 -5.22 10.88
N GLU A 32 -3.47 -5.41 11.98
CA GLU A 32 -4.40 -4.40 12.53
C GLU A 32 -3.71 -3.05 12.74
N VAL A 33 -2.44 -3.05 13.16
CA VAL A 33 -1.67 -1.81 13.39
C VAL A 33 -1.33 -1.13 12.07
N GLY A 34 -0.95 -1.89 11.04
CA GLY A 34 -0.65 -1.32 9.72
C GLY A 34 -1.92 -0.82 9.00
N GLN A 35 -3.05 -1.51 9.16
CA GLN A 35 -4.35 -1.01 8.73
C GLN A 35 -4.76 0.25 9.50
N LEU A 36 -4.54 0.30 10.81
CA LEU A 36 -4.84 1.48 11.64
C LEU A 36 -4.00 2.70 11.23
N ILE A 37 -2.72 2.49 10.91
CA ILE A 37 -1.82 3.53 10.41
C ILE A 37 -2.24 3.97 9.00
N LYS A 38 -2.58 3.04 8.10
CA LYS A 38 -3.18 3.39 6.79
C LYS A 38 -4.47 4.19 6.94
N MET A 39 -5.33 3.84 7.88
CA MET A 39 -6.60 4.52 8.12
C MET A 39 -6.41 5.91 8.75
N LYS A 40 -5.43 6.09 9.64
CA LYS A 40 -5.18 7.37 10.33
C LYS A 40 -4.25 8.32 9.59
N TYR A 41 -3.28 7.79 8.84
CA TYR A 41 -2.17 8.55 8.25
C TYR A 41 -1.89 8.20 6.79
N GLY A 42 -2.48 7.13 6.25
CA GLY A 42 -2.44 6.88 4.82
C GLY A 42 -3.24 7.96 4.12
N VAL A 43 -2.59 8.76 3.27
CA VAL A 43 -3.29 9.60 2.30
C VAL A 43 -4.19 8.64 1.54
N ARG A 44 -5.49 8.76 1.76
CA ARG A 44 -6.52 8.03 1.04
C ARG A 44 -6.32 8.39 -0.44
N ASP A 45 -5.68 7.53 -1.21
CA ASP A 45 -6.02 7.35 -2.63
C ASP A 45 -7.40 6.67 -2.69
N GLU A 46 -8.36 7.21 -1.94
CA GLU A 46 -9.75 7.00 -2.27
C GLU A 46 -9.94 7.80 -3.53
N ILE A 47 -9.86 7.10 -4.65
CA ILE A 47 -10.69 7.43 -5.79
C ILE A 47 -12.11 7.38 -5.23
N ILE A 48 -12.60 8.54 -4.76
CA ILE A 48 -14.01 8.74 -4.48
C ILE A 48 -14.65 8.51 -5.84
N THR A 49 -15.21 7.32 -6.02
CA THR A 49 -16.03 7.01 -7.18
C THR A 49 -17.36 7.68 -6.92
N VAL A 50 -17.37 9.01 -7.10
CA VAL A 50 -18.63 9.75 -7.12
C VAL A 50 -19.41 9.20 -8.30
N SER A 51 -20.58 8.65 -8.02
CA SER A 51 -21.50 8.17 -9.06
C SER A 51 -21.97 9.39 -9.87
N ASP A 52 -22.02 9.28 -11.18
CA ASP A 52 -22.52 10.37 -12.04
C ASP A 52 -23.92 10.84 -11.60
N ASP A 53 -24.76 9.93 -11.10
CA ASP A 53 -26.10 10.21 -10.56
C ASP A 53 -26.08 11.17 -9.35
N GLU A 54 -25.01 11.13 -8.53
CA GLU A 54 -24.85 12.00 -7.36
C GLU A 54 -24.41 13.40 -7.78
N ILE A 55 -23.56 13.50 -8.81
CA ILE A 55 -23.10 14.77 -9.40
C ILE A 55 -24.26 15.50 -10.09
N GLU A 56 -25.06 14.78 -10.89
CA GLU A 56 -26.20 15.37 -11.61
C GLU A 56 -27.23 15.95 -10.64
N LYS A 57 -27.50 15.24 -9.55
CA LYS A 57 -28.46 15.69 -8.54
C LYS A 57 -27.98 16.94 -7.79
N GLU A 58 -26.70 17.01 -7.42
CA GLU A 58 -26.13 18.21 -6.80
C GLU A 58 -26.20 19.43 -7.73
N LEU A 59 -25.89 19.25 -9.01
CA LEU A 59 -25.98 20.33 -10.02
C LEU A 59 -27.43 20.82 -10.18
N GLU A 60 -28.40 19.92 -10.32
CA GLU A 60 -29.81 20.31 -10.45
C GLU A 60 -30.33 21.10 -9.25
N ASP A 61 -29.93 20.71 -8.04
CA ASP A 61 -30.33 21.38 -6.81
C ASP A 61 -29.67 22.76 -6.65
N GLU A 62 -28.45 22.94 -7.18
CA GLU A 62 -27.78 24.26 -7.26
C GLU A 62 -28.48 25.20 -8.25
N PHE A 63 -28.94 24.71 -9.40
CA PHE A 63 -29.67 25.52 -10.40
C PHE A 63 -31.12 25.83 -10.03
N LYS A 64 -31.71 25.11 -9.05
CA LYS A 64 -33.07 25.35 -8.55
C LYS A 64 -33.13 26.33 -7.36
N LYS A 65 -31.98 26.80 -6.87
CA LYS A 65 -31.86 27.79 -5.79
C LYS A 65 -31.76 29.21 -6.32
#